data_AF-A0A7Y5NMS2-F1
#
_entry.id   AF-A0A7Y5NMS2-F1
#
_cell.length_a   1.000
_cell.length_b   1.000
_cell.length_c   1.000
_cell.angle_alpha   90.00
_cell.angle_beta   90.00
_cell.angle_gamma   90.00
#
_symmetry.space_group_name_H-M   'P 1'
#
loop_
_entity.id
_entity.type
_entity.pdbx_description
1 polymer ?
#
loop_
_entity_poly.entity_id
_entity_poly.type
_entity_poly.pdbx_seq_one_letter_code
_entity_poly.pdbx_strand_id
1 'polypeptide(L)' 'VDRDGCDPTPSVTFQQGDATCETYAACAMGAEVTLCTLEGDGHQWPGGQSAGSGGEINMDIAASEALLDFFDAHPMP' A
#
# COMPACT_ATOMS: atom_id res chain seq x y z
N VAL A 1 8.05 -18.51 9.48
CA VAL A 1 9.06 -17.43 9.63
C VAL A 1 8.25 -16.21 9.98
N ASP A 2 8.46 -15.67 11.18
CA ASP A 2 7.82 -14.43 11.58
C ASP A 2 8.58 -13.30 10.89
N ARG A 3 7.96 -12.61 9.91
CA ARG A 3 8.60 -11.54 9.14
C ARG A 3 8.33 -10.24 9.89
N ASP A 4 9.39 -9.60 10.38
CA ASP A 4 9.38 -8.37 11.18
C ASP A 4 8.55 -8.37 12.48
N GLY A 5 7.92 -9.49 12.87
CA GLY A 5 7.29 -9.66 14.19
C GLY A 5 6.08 -8.76 14.42
N CYS A 6 5.34 -8.43 13.37
CA CYS A 6 4.11 -7.64 13.44
C CYS A 6 2.95 -8.43 14.06
N ASP A 7 1.90 -7.73 14.50
CA ASP A 7 0.60 -8.36 14.76
C ASP A 7 0.12 -9.06 13.47
N PRO A 8 -0.21 -10.36 13.49
CA PRO A 8 -0.64 -11.08 12.30
C PRO A 8 -2.01 -10.62 11.75
N THR A 9 -2.78 -9.86 12.53
CA THR A 9 -4.08 -9.32 12.12
C THR A 9 -3.90 -7.86 11.68
N PRO A 10 -3.99 -7.55 10.37
CA PRO A 10 -3.93 -6.17 9.93
C PRO A 10 -5.25 -5.44 10.20
N SER A 11 -5.21 -4.12 10.06
CA SER A 11 -6.41 -3.28 9.98
C SER A 11 -6.51 -2.63 8.61
N VAL A 12 -7.73 -2.52 8.07
CA VAL A 12 -7.97 -1.77 6.82
C VAL A 12 -7.79 -0.28 7.12
N THR A 13 -6.80 0.34 6.50
CA THR A 13 -6.44 1.76 6.70
C THR A 13 -6.84 2.64 5.52
N PHE A 14 -7.06 2.04 4.35
CA PHE A 14 -7.59 2.72 3.18
C PHE A 14 -8.48 1.77 2.37
N GLN A 15 -9.59 2.29 1.85
CA GLN A 15 -10.44 1.57 0.92
C GLN A 15 -11.16 2.55 -0.01
N GLN A 16 -10.97 2.37 -1.32
CA GLN A 16 -11.65 3.13 -2.37
C GLN A 16 -11.73 2.26 -3.61
N GLY A 17 -12.93 2.07 -4.16
CA GLY A 17 -13.14 1.24 -5.35
C GLY A 17 -12.49 -0.14 -5.21
N ASP A 18 -11.62 -0.48 -6.16
CA ASP A 18 -10.90 -1.76 -6.21
C ASP A 18 -9.57 -1.73 -5.42
N ALA A 19 -9.24 -0.59 -4.79
CA ALA A 19 -8.07 -0.41 -3.94
C ALA A 19 -8.39 -0.61 -2.45
N THR A 20 -7.68 -1.53 -1.79
CA THR A 20 -7.73 -1.72 -0.33
C THR A 20 -6.32 -1.77 0.25
N CYS A 21 -6.03 -1.00 1.29
CA CYS A 21 -4.78 -1.10 2.03
C CYS A 21 -5.01 -1.63 3.44
N GLU A 22 -4.17 -2.57 3.83
CA GLU A 22 -4.15 -3.23 5.13
C GLU A 22 -2.81 -2.96 5.82
N THR A 23 -2.85 -2.42 7.04
CA THR A 23 -1.66 -2.10 7.83
C THR A 23 -1.48 -3.13 8.95
N TYR A 24 -0.32 -3.77 8.92
CA TYR A 24 0.23 -4.58 10.00
C TYR A 24 1.06 -3.67 10.90
N ALA A 25 0.65 -3.56 12.16
CA ALA A 25 1.29 -2.71 13.15
C ALA A 25 2.01 -3.55 14.22
N ALA A 26 2.55 -2.87 15.23
CA ALA A 26 3.26 -3.48 16.36
C ALA A 26 4.41 -4.41 15.93
N CYS A 27 5.07 -4.07 14.82
CA CYS A 27 6.25 -4.79 14.35
C CYS A 27 7.48 -4.49 15.22
N ALA A 28 8.53 -5.28 15.01
CA ALA A 28 9.83 -5.06 15.64
C ALA A 28 10.33 -3.64 15.40
N MET A 29 10.96 -3.06 16.43
CA MET A 29 11.51 -1.71 16.41
C MET A 29 10.48 -0.59 16.12
N GLY A 30 9.18 -0.87 16.32
CA GLY A 30 8.12 0.12 16.10
C GLY A 30 7.81 0.38 14.63
N ALA A 31 8.20 -0.53 13.73
CA ALA A 31 7.86 -0.44 12.32
C ALA A 31 6.37 -0.73 12.07
N GLU A 32 5.90 -0.31 10.89
CA GLU A 32 4.61 -0.67 10.32
C GLU A 32 4.80 -1.17 8.89
N VAL A 33 3.91 -2.05 8.43
CA VAL A 33 3.88 -2.54 7.05
C VAL A 33 2.47 -2.35 6.50
N THR A 34 2.34 -1.59 5.42
CA THR A 34 1.07 -1.42 4.72
C THR A 34 1.10 -2.13 3.37
N LEU A 35 0.14 -3.03 3.15
CA LEU A 35 -0.08 -3.73 1.88
C LEU A 35 -1.31 -3.15 1.21
N CYS A 36 -1.13 -2.50 0.06
CA CYS A 36 -2.23 -2.07 -0.81
C CYS A 36 -2.45 -3.09 -1.92
N THR A 37 -3.66 -3.63 -2.01
CA THR A 37 -4.13 -4.57 -3.03
C THR A 37 -5.11 -3.87 -3.95
N LEU A 38 -4.95 -4.12 -5.25
CA LEU A 38 -5.76 -3.57 -6.34
C LEU A 38 -6.39 -4.73 -7.10
N GLU A 39 -7.70 -4.91 -6.96
CA GLU A 39 -8.40 -6.08 -7.52
C GLU A 39 -8.74 -5.89 -9.01
N GLY A 40 -8.32 -6.84 -9.86
CA GLY A 40 -8.66 -6.83 -11.29
C GLY A 40 -7.78 -5.93 -12.17
N ASP A 41 -6.84 -5.19 -11.57
CA ASP A 41 -6.01 -4.23 -12.27
C ASP A 41 -4.80 -4.82 -13.01
N GLY A 42 -4.29 -4.05 -13.98
CA GLY A 42 -3.09 -4.36 -14.73
C GLY A 42 -1.80 -4.05 -13.96
N HIS A 43 -0.67 -4.40 -14.57
CA HIS A 43 0.67 -4.03 -14.08
C HIS A 43 1.03 -2.60 -14.52
N GLN A 44 0.28 -1.62 -13.98
CA GLN A 44 0.49 -0.19 -14.20
C GLN A 44 0.68 0.55 -12.87
N TRP A 45 1.16 1.80 -12.93
CA TRP A 45 1.35 2.64 -11.75
C TRP A 45 0.01 3.30 -11.34
N PRO A 46 -0.55 2.99 -10.16
CA PRO A 46 -1.86 3.49 -9.75
C PRO A 46 -1.86 5.01 -9.54
N GLY A 47 -2.91 5.68 -10.02
CA GLY A 47 -3.05 7.14 -10.00
C GLY A 47 -2.11 7.87 -10.96
N GLY A 48 -1.32 7.13 -11.74
CA GLY A 48 -0.39 7.67 -12.72
C GLY A 48 -1.00 7.88 -14.11
N GLN A 49 -0.14 8.06 -15.10
CA GLN A 49 -0.53 8.03 -16.50
C GLN A 49 -0.33 6.62 -17.06
N SER A 50 -1.19 6.20 -17.99
CA SER A 50 -1.06 4.87 -18.59
C SER A 50 0.25 4.74 -19.37
N ALA A 51 0.96 3.63 -19.11
CA ALA A 51 2.20 3.25 -19.79
C ALA A 51 1.96 2.33 -21.01
N GLY A 52 0.71 2.19 -21.46
CA GLY A 52 0.35 1.36 -22.62
C GLY A 52 -0.14 -0.03 -22.21
N SER A 53 0.54 -1.09 -22.66
CA SER A 53 0.02 -2.47 -22.66
C SER A 53 0.01 -3.17 -21.28
N GLY A 54 -0.04 -2.44 -20.17
CA GLY A 54 0.03 -2.99 -18.82
C GLY A 54 -1.28 -3.58 -18.29
N GLY A 55 -2.40 -3.42 -19.01
CA GLY A 55 -3.75 -3.80 -18.55
C GLY A 55 -4.55 -2.58 -18.10
N GLU A 56 -5.56 -2.75 -17.25
CA GLU A 56 -6.32 -1.62 -16.68
C GLU A 56 -5.42 -0.80 -15.74
N ILE A 57 -5.64 0.51 -15.65
CA ILE A 57 -4.94 1.38 -14.70
C ILE A 57 -5.89 1.76 -13.56
N ASN A 58 -5.52 1.43 -12.33
CA ASN A 58 -6.27 1.85 -11.16
C ASN A 58 -6.09 3.36 -10.92
N MET A 59 -7.18 4.08 -10.71
CA MET A 59 -7.16 5.51 -10.36
C MET A 59 -7.76 5.78 -8.97
N ASP A 60 -8.12 4.72 -8.21
CA ASP A 60 -8.70 4.81 -6.88
C ASP A 60 -7.66 5.10 -5.79
N ILE A 61 -6.37 4.90 -6.08
CA ILE A 61 -5.26 5.27 -5.20
C ILE A 61 -4.15 5.98 -5.98
N ALA A 62 -3.67 7.10 -5.43
CA ALA A 62 -2.47 7.77 -5.91
C ALA A 62 -1.24 7.17 -5.21
N ALA A 63 -0.62 6.17 -5.86
CA ALA A 63 0.39 5.33 -5.21
C ALA A 63 1.64 6.11 -4.77
N SER A 64 2.05 7.13 -5.53
CA SER A 64 3.21 7.94 -5.21
C SER A 64 2.99 8.75 -3.93
N GLU A 65 1.85 9.41 -3.82
CA GLU A 65 1.45 10.19 -2.66
C GLU A 65 1.28 9.28 -1.44
N ALA A 66 0.59 8.13 -1.58
CA ALA A 66 0.43 7.18 -0.49
C ALA A 66 1.77 6.65 0.06
N LEU A 67 2.74 6.37 -0.82
CA LEU A 67 4.09 5.96 -0.42
C LEU A 67 4.84 7.10 0.30
N LEU A 68 4.73 8.33 -0.21
CA LEU A 68 5.38 9.49 0.41
C LEU A 68 4.78 9.79 1.79
N ASP A 69 3.46 9.76 1.92
CA ASP A 69 2.76 9.96 3.20
C ASP A 69 3.17 8.88 4.21
N PHE A 70 3.32 7.62 3.76
CA PHE A 70 3.83 6.55 4.63
C PHE A 70 5.23 6.86 5.17
N PHE A 71 6.16 7.29 4.33
CA PHE A 71 7.52 7.59 4.78
C PHE A 71 7.62 8.89 5.59
N ASP A 72 6.78 9.89 5.32
CA ASP A 72 6.70 11.13 6.12
C ASP A 72 6.21 10.83 7.55
N ALA A 73 5.26 9.90 7.69
CA ALA A 73 4.80 9.40 8.98
C ALA A 73 5.82 8.48 9.70
N HIS A 74 6.79 7.91 8.97
CA HIS A 74 7.79 6.97 9.48
C HIS A 74 9.24 7.40 9.16
N PRO A 75 9.70 8.57 9.66
CA PRO A 75 11.05 9.04 9.39
C PRO A 75 12.10 8.09 9.97
N MET A 76 13.19 7.88 9.23
CA MET A 76 14.34 7.15 9.78
C MET A 76 14.96 7.93 10.95
N PRO A 77 15.40 7.25 12.03
CA PRO A 77 16.07 7.88 13.16
C PRO A 77 17.39 8.59 12.81
#